data_AF-A0A2G9T578-F1
#
_entry.id   AF-A0A2G9T578-F1
#
_cell.length_a   1.000
_cell.length_b   1.000
_cell.length_c   1.000
_cell.angle_alpha   90.00
_cell.angle_beta   90.00
_cell.angle_gamma   90.00
#
_symmetry.space_group_name_H-M   'P 1'
#
loop_
_entity.id
_entity.type
_entity.pdbx_description
1 polymer ?
#
loop_
_entity_poly.entity_id
_entity_poly.type
_entity_poly.pdbx_seq_one_letter_code
_entity_poly.pdbx_strand_id
1 'polypeptide(L)'
;GEAQVVLQDLDPNECNYLELVNALKRRYDRPYKTRAALHKQLQQLPVARNNGQDLRNTWFRISGILHSLRRYEDFRTVLPLLDLVKSKFPSEIKRKLHDLEFQTDSDFDLDQVMQNLDRIIASAEKYEDTTTLFTSLSISAVTSQRTPSRSPPPRPSA
;
A
#
# COMPACT_ATOMS: atom_id res chain seq x y z
N GLY A 1 19.78 -6.69 30.92
CA GLY A 1 18.89 -5.80 30.15
C GLY A 1 17.81 -5.23 31.06
N GLU A 2 17.21 -4.09 30.73
CA GLU A 2 16.24 -3.36 31.59
C GLU A 2 15.05 -4.20 32.09
N ALA A 3 14.64 -5.23 31.32
CA ALA A 3 13.56 -6.15 31.72
C ALA A 3 13.87 -6.99 32.96
N GLN A 4 15.15 -7.14 33.32
CA GLN A 4 15.60 -7.87 34.50
C GLN A 4 15.13 -7.23 35.80
N VAL A 5 14.84 -5.92 35.80
CA VAL A 5 14.28 -5.22 36.97
C VAL A 5 12.88 -5.76 37.33
N VAL A 6 12.09 -6.19 36.34
CA VAL A 6 10.75 -6.77 36.60
C VAL A 6 10.84 -8.21 37.13
N LEU A 7 11.98 -8.88 36.90
CA LEU A 7 12.23 -10.26 37.33
C LEU A 7 12.84 -10.34 38.74
N GLN A 8 13.46 -9.26 39.23
CA GLN A 8 14.14 -9.24 40.54
C GLN A 8 13.18 -9.33 41.73
N ASP A 9 11.94 -8.87 41.55
CA ASP A 9 10.94 -8.80 42.62
C ASP A 9 9.99 -10.04 42.63
N LEU A 10 10.19 -11.00 41.73
CA LEU A 10 9.35 -12.20 41.61
C LEU A 10 10.05 -13.43 42.20
N ASP A 11 9.33 -14.22 43.00
CA ASP A 11 9.87 -15.46 43.58
C ASP A 11 10.13 -16.49 42.46
N PRO A 12 11.38 -16.98 42.30
CA PRO A 12 11.73 -17.98 41.30
C PRO A 12 11.11 -19.37 41.53
N ASN A 13 10.55 -19.65 42.72
CA ASN A 13 9.97 -20.94 43.06
C ASN A 13 8.47 -21.04 42.80
N GLU A 14 7.82 -19.94 42.41
CA GLU A 14 6.38 -19.88 42.10
C GLU A 14 6.12 -19.73 40.59
N CYS A 15 4.99 -20.27 40.11
CA CYS A 15 4.57 -20.16 38.72
C CYS A 15 3.98 -18.76 38.40
N ASN A 16 4.82 -17.72 38.46
CA ASN A 16 4.43 -16.31 38.35
C ASN A 16 4.35 -15.77 36.91
N TYR A 17 4.21 -16.65 35.91
CA TYR A 17 4.23 -16.27 34.50
C TYR A 17 3.18 -15.22 34.14
N LEU A 18 1.95 -15.35 34.67
CA LEU A 18 0.86 -14.42 34.41
C LEU A 18 1.16 -13.02 34.99
N GLU A 19 1.70 -12.97 36.21
CA GLU A 19 2.04 -11.74 36.91
C GLU A 19 3.22 -11.03 36.24
N LEU A 20 4.23 -11.78 35.82
CA LEU A 20 5.35 -11.29 35.02
C LEU A 20 4.86 -10.67 33.70
N VAL A 21 4.02 -11.39 32.95
CA VAL A 21 3.46 -10.89 31.69
C VAL A 21 2.64 -9.61 31.93
N ASN A 22 1.87 -9.54 33.01
CA ASN A 22 1.09 -8.36 33.36
C ASN A 22 1.97 -7.18 33.81
N ALA A 23 3.03 -7.42 34.57
CA ALA A 23 3.99 -6.39 34.99
C ALA A 23 4.76 -5.84 33.79
N LEU A 24 5.20 -6.73 32.88
CA LEU A 24 5.83 -6.34 31.62
C LEU A 24 4.87 -5.53 30.73
N LYS A 25 3.61 -5.99 30.58
CA LYS A 25 2.58 -5.22 29.87
C LYS A 25 2.36 -3.85 30.50
N ARG A 26 2.17 -3.75 31.82
CA ARG A 26 1.99 -2.44 32.51
C ARG A 26 3.18 -1.50 32.29
N ARG A 27 4.40 -2.03 32.27
CA ARG A 27 5.62 -1.20 32.17
C ARG A 27 5.94 -0.79 30.73
N TYR A 28 5.68 -1.67 29.77
CA TYR A 28 6.15 -1.51 28.39
C TYR A 28 5.03 -1.36 27.36
N ASP A 29 3.79 -1.77 27.65
CA ASP A 29 2.65 -1.49 26.79
C ASP A 29 2.30 -0.01 26.89
N ARG A 30 2.57 0.72 25.80
CA ARG A 30 2.29 2.15 25.69
C ARG A 30 1.36 2.36 24.51
N PRO A 31 0.05 2.02 24.63
CA PRO A 31 -0.90 2.02 23.53
C PRO A 31 -0.97 3.37 22.82
N TYR A 32 -0.90 4.47 23.57
CA TYR A 32 -0.83 5.83 23.00
C TYR A 32 0.42 6.06 22.14
N LYS A 33 1.59 5.58 22.57
CA LYS A 33 2.82 5.72 21.78
C LYS A 33 2.77 4.87 20.52
N THR A 34 2.28 3.64 20.62
CA THR A 34 2.09 2.75 19.47
C THR A 34 1.11 3.35 18.47
N ARG A 35 -0.03 3.88 18.94
CA ARG A 35 -1.02 4.58 18.12
C ARG A 35 -0.42 5.80 17.40
N ALA A 36 0.29 6.66 18.12
CA ALA A 36 0.95 7.83 17.54
C ALA A 36 2.03 7.42 16.50
N ALA A 37 2.78 6.35 16.76
CA ALA A 37 3.77 5.83 15.82
C ALA A 37 3.10 5.31 14.54
N LEU A 38 1.98 4.59 14.64
CA LEU A 38 1.22 4.09 13.49
C LEU A 38 0.64 5.25 12.65
N HIS A 39 0.07 6.27 13.29
CA HIS A 39 -0.37 7.49 12.61
C HIS A 39 0.78 8.18 11.87
N LYS A 40 1.93 8.32 12.54
CA LYS A 40 3.14 8.89 11.92
C LYS A 40 3.63 8.06 10.73
N GLN A 41 3.59 6.73 10.83
CA GLN A 41 3.95 5.84 9.72
C GLN A 41 3.01 6.04 8.53
N LEU A 42 1.70 6.15 8.77
CA LEU A 42 0.73 6.44 7.71
C LEU A 42 0.98 7.81 7.08
N GLN A 43 1.24 8.84 7.88
CA GLN A 43 1.56 10.18 7.39
C GLN A 43 2.83 10.22 6.54
N GLN A 44 3.85 9.45 6.91
CA GLN A 44 5.14 9.40 6.22
C GLN A 44 5.14 8.55 4.95
N LEU A 45 4.06 7.81 4.65
CA LEU A 45 3.97 7.10 3.39
C LEU A 45 4.05 8.07 2.20
N PRO A 46 4.89 7.79 1.20
CA PRO A 46 4.92 8.57 -0.03
C PRO A 46 3.59 8.39 -0.77
N VAL A 47 3.24 9.38 -1.59
CA VAL A 47 2.10 9.26 -2.51
C VAL A 47 2.45 8.22 -3.57
N ALA A 48 1.52 7.31 -3.84
CA ALA A 48 1.68 6.29 -4.86
C ALA A 48 1.87 6.93 -6.24
N ARG A 49 2.72 6.32 -7.06
CA ARG A 49 2.79 6.67 -8.48
C ARG A 49 1.56 6.10 -9.21
N ASN A 50 1.26 6.66 -10.37
CA ASN A 50 0.12 6.25 -11.18
C ASN A 50 0.44 5.01 -12.04
N ASN A 51 0.88 3.92 -11.41
CA ASN A 51 1.03 2.60 -12.02
C ASN A 51 0.46 1.52 -11.10
N GLY A 52 0.02 0.39 -11.66
CA GLY A 52 -0.68 -0.67 -10.92
C GLY A 52 0.11 -1.17 -9.70
N GLN A 53 1.40 -1.46 -9.88
CA GLN A 53 2.25 -2.02 -8.83
C GLN A 53 2.45 -1.06 -7.64
N ASP A 54 2.74 0.21 -7.88
CA ASP A 54 2.95 1.21 -6.82
C ASP A 54 1.64 1.51 -6.06
N LEU A 55 0.52 1.54 -6.78
CA LEU A 55 -0.80 1.68 -6.18
C LEU A 55 -1.10 0.50 -5.25
N ARG A 56 -0.86 -0.72 -5.73
CA ARG A 56 -1.06 -1.96 -4.96
C ARG A 56 -0.18 -2.03 -3.73
N ASN A 57 1.11 -1.70 -3.87
CA ASN A 57 2.06 -1.64 -2.75
C ASN A 57 1.62 -0.62 -1.69
N THR A 58 1.17 0.56 -2.12
CA THR A 58 0.69 1.60 -1.21
C THR A 58 -0.58 1.15 -0.48
N TRP A 59 -1.52 0.56 -1.21
CA TRP A 59 -2.75 0.00 -0.62
C TRP A 59 -2.45 -1.06 0.43
N PHE A 60 -1.56 -2.03 0.14
CA PHE A 60 -1.17 -3.06 1.12
C PHE A 60 -0.54 -2.47 2.38
N ARG A 61 0.34 -1.48 2.24
CA ARG A 61 0.98 -0.82 3.39
C ARG A 61 -0.05 -0.09 4.25
N ILE A 62 -0.98 0.63 3.63
CA ILE A 62 -2.07 1.32 4.33
C ILE A 62 -2.96 0.29 5.05
N SER A 63 -3.39 -0.77 4.37
CA SER A 63 -4.19 -1.85 4.97
C SER A 63 -3.55 -2.44 6.22
N GLY A 64 -2.23 -2.70 6.21
CA GLY A 64 -1.51 -3.21 7.37
C GLY A 64 -1.46 -2.23 8.55
N ILE A 65 -1.24 -0.94 8.28
CA ILE A 65 -1.23 0.10 9.32
C ILE A 65 -2.63 0.28 9.90
N LEU A 66 -3.67 0.36 9.06
CA LEU A 66 -5.07 0.45 9.49
C LEU A 66 -5.48 -0.79 10.31
N HIS A 67 -5.10 -1.99 9.87
CA HIS A 67 -5.37 -3.20 10.64
C HIS A 67 -4.76 -3.15 12.05
N SER A 68 -3.55 -2.60 12.17
CA SER A 68 -2.88 -2.41 13.46
C SER A 68 -3.55 -1.32 14.31
N LEU A 69 -4.02 -0.24 13.68
CA LEU A 69 -4.71 0.87 14.33
C LEU A 69 -6.09 0.49 14.88
N ARG A 70 -6.80 -0.50 14.30
CA ARG A 70 -8.12 -0.97 14.77
C ARG A 70 -8.15 -1.39 16.23
N ARG A 71 -7.00 -1.77 16.79
CA ARG A 71 -6.87 -2.14 18.22
C ARG A 71 -6.92 -0.94 19.16
N TYR A 72 -6.77 0.27 18.65
CA TYR A 72 -6.61 1.50 19.43
C TYR A 72 -7.64 2.59 19.11
N GLU A 73 -8.31 2.51 17.96
CA GLU A 73 -9.26 3.51 17.46
C GLU A 73 -10.44 2.86 16.73
N ASP A 74 -11.61 3.49 16.83
CA ASP A 74 -12.75 3.23 15.95
C ASP A 74 -12.68 4.20 14.76
N PHE A 75 -12.63 3.66 13.55
CA PHE A 75 -12.44 4.43 12.32
C PHE A 75 -13.68 5.17 11.84
N ARG A 76 -14.86 4.88 12.41
CA ARG A 76 -16.12 5.52 12.01
C ARG A 76 -16.17 7.02 12.36
N THR A 77 -15.32 7.47 13.28
CA THR A 77 -15.32 8.86 13.78
C THR A 77 -14.13 9.69 13.30
N VAL A 78 -13.25 9.15 12.46
CA VAL A 78 -11.92 9.75 12.19
C VAL A 78 -11.82 10.24 10.74
N LEU A 79 -12.60 11.28 10.40
CA LEU A 79 -12.50 11.98 9.10
C LEU A 79 -11.05 12.32 8.70
N PRO A 80 -10.16 12.79 9.61
CA PRO A 80 -8.77 13.07 9.25
C PRO A 80 -7.99 11.83 8.78
N LEU A 81 -8.35 10.63 9.26
CA LEU A 81 -7.70 9.38 8.86
C LEU A 81 -8.11 8.99 7.44
N LEU A 82 -9.40 9.18 7.12
CA LEU A 82 -9.94 8.93 5.79
C LEU A 82 -9.31 9.87 4.75
N ASP A 83 -9.23 11.16 5.05
CA ASP A 83 -8.56 12.14 4.20
C ASP A 83 -7.08 11.80 4.01
N LEU A 84 -6.41 11.37 5.09
CA LEU A 84 -5.02 10.95 5.02
C LEU A 84 -4.82 9.75 4.11
N VAL A 85 -5.69 8.74 4.17
CA VAL A 85 -5.65 7.58 3.27
C VAL A 85 -5.89 8.01 1.83
N LYS A 86 -6.94 8.80 1.56
CA LYS A 86 -7.22 9.33 0.22
C LYS A 86 -6.02 10.11 -0.32
N SER A 87 -5.34 10.90 0.51
CA SER A 87 -4.17 11.71 0.12
C SER A 87 -2.98 10.90 -0.40
N LYS A 88 -2.86 9.61 -0.03
CA LYS A 88 -1.76 8.73 -0.47
C LYS A 88 -1.91 8.21 -1.89
N PHE A 89 -3.05 8.46 -2.53
CA PHE A 89 -3.29 8.07 -3.91
C PHE A 89 -3.25 9.29 -4.85
N PRO A 90 -2.80 9.09 -6.10
CA PRO A 90 -2.74 10.15 -7.10
C PRO A 90 -4.14 10.65 -7.48
N SER A 91 -4.21 11.86 -8.04
CA SER A 91 -5.45 12.56 -8.40
C SER A 91 -6.39 11.73 -9.26
N GLU A 92 -5.84 10.94 -10.18
CA GLU A 92 -6.60 10.06 -11.07
C GLU A 92 -7.43 9.02 -10.30
N ILE A 93 -6.81 8.41 -9.29
CA ILE A 93 -7.44 7.39 -8.45
C ILE A 93 -8.44 8.04 -7.49
N LYS A 94 -8.10 9.20 -6.93
CA LYS A 94 -9.02 9.98 -6.09
C LYS A 94 -10.26 10.42 -6.88
N ARG A 95 -10.10 10.82 -8.13
CA ARG A 95 -11.22 11.19 -9.02
C ARG A 95 -12.13 9.99 -9.25
N LYS A 96 -11.58 8.83 -9.63
CA LYS A 96 -12.38 7.60 -9.81
C LYS A 96 -13.12 7.20 -8.53
N LEU A 97 -12.49 7.36 -7.37
CA LEU A 97 -13.13 7.12 -6.09
C LEU A 97 -14.29 8.09 -5.84
N HIS A 98 -14.09 9.38 -6.09
CA HIS A 98 -15.12 10.41 -5.97
C HIS A 98 -16.28 10.20 -6.95
N ASP A 99 -16.01 9.76 -8.18
CA ASP A 99 -17.04 9.42 -9.16
C ASP A 99 -17.92 8.25 -8.67
N LEU A 100 -17.34 7.28 -7.95
CA LEU A 100 -18.09 6.21 -7.31
C LEU A 100 -18.92 6.69 -6.11
N GLU A 101 -18.37 7.59 -5.28
CA GLU A 101 -19.09 8.22 -4.17
C GLU A 101 -20.33 8.96 -4.71
N PHE A 102 -20.13 9.77 -5.77
CA PHE A 102 -21.20 10.52 -6.42
C PHE A 102 -22.28 9.60 -7.02
N GLN A 103 -21.90 8.49 -7.65
CA GLN A 103 -22.85 7.52 -8.21
C GLN A 103 -23.66 6.78 -7.15
N THR A 104 -23.10 6.63 -5.95
CA THR A 104 -23.74 5.91 -4.84
C THR A 104 -24.60 6.83 -3.97
N ASP A 105 -24.51 8.16 -4.19
CA ASP A 105 -25.19 9.20 -3.43
C ASP A 105 -24.99 9.05 -1.90
N SER A 106 -23.77 8.63 -1.52
CA SER A 106 -23.38 8.39 -0.13
C SER A 106 -21.89 8.61 0.04
N ASP A 107 -21.53 9.27 1.13
CA ASP A 107 -20.14 9.34 1.56
C ASP A 107 -19.65 7.96 1.98
N PHE A 108 -18.43 7.61 1.56
CA PHE A 108 -17.83 6.33 1.94
C PHE A 108 -17.18 6.40 3.31
N ASP A 109 -17.41 5.37 4.12
CA ASP A 109 -16.59 5.12 5.30
C ASP A 109 -15.22 4.55 4.91
N LEU A 110 -14.32 4.40 5.89
CA LEU A 110 -12.96 3.93 5.63
C LEU A 110 -12.93 2.53 5.00
N ASP A 111 -13.82 1.64 5.41
CA ASP A 111 -13.85 0.26 4.89
C ASP A 111 -14.32 0.24 3.43
N GLN A 112 -15.33 1.04 3.09
CA GLN A 112 -15.80 1.26 1.73
C GLN A 112 -14.72 1.91 0.86
N VAL A 113 -14.01 2.91 1.37
CA VAL A 113 -12.86 3.52 0.66
C VAL A 113 -11.80 2.46 0.34
N MET A 114 -11.41 1.63 1.32
CA MET A 114 -10.38 0.60 1.11
C MET A 114 -10.82 -0.45 0.08
N GLN A 115 -12.09 -0.87 0.10
CA GLN A 115 -12.65 -1.82 -0.89
C GLN A 115 -12.73 -1.22 -2.30
N ASN A 116 -13.17 0.03 -2.42
CA ASN A 116 -13.28 0.69 -3.71
C ASN A 116 -11.90 1.01 -4.30
N LEU A 117 -10.92 1.38 -3.47
CA LEU A 117 -9.52 1.49 -3.89
C LEU A 117 -9.00 0.15 -4.44
N ASP A 118 -9.27 -0.97 -3.77
CA ASP A 118 -8.87 -2.30 -4.25
C ASP A 118 -9.44 -2.60 -5.65
N ARG A 119 -10.73 -2.31 -5.87
CA ARG A 119 -11.38 -2.46 -7.19
C ARG A 119 -10.75 -1.57 -8.26
N ILE A 120 -10.52 -0.29 -7.94
CA ILE A 120 -9.91 0.66 -8.87
C ILE A 120 -8.49 0.22 -9.24
N ILE A 121 -7.70 -0.22 -8.26
CA ILE A 121 -6.33 -0.69 -8.46
C ILE A 121 -6.33 -1.96 -9.32
N ALA A 122 -7.18 -2.94 -9.00
CA ALA A 122 -7.32 -4.15 -9.82
C ALA A 122 -7.71 -3.83 -11.27
N SER A 123 -8.56 -2.83 -11.49
CA SER A 123 -8.91 -2.38 -12.85
C SER A 123 -7.72 -1.72 -13.56
N ALA A 124 -6.88 -0.98 -12.85
CA ALA A 124 -5.69 -0.32 -13.39
C ALA A 124 -4.61 -1.34 -13.76
N GLU A 125 -4.33 -2.31 -12.89
CA GLU A 125 -3.42 -3.43 -13.15
C GLU A 125 -3.86 -4.21 -14.40
N LYS A 126 -5.14 -4.58 -14.49
CA LYS A 126 -5.68 -5.29 -15.66
C LYS A 126 -5.54 -4.50 -16.96
N TYR A 127 -5.71 -3.18 -16.91
CA TYR A 127 -5.54 -2.32 -18.08
C TYR A 127 -4.08 -2.26 -18.55
N GLU A 128 -3.13 -2.18 -17.61
CA GLU A 128 -1.69 -2.25 -17.90
C GLU A 128 -1.29 -3.60 -18.50
N ASP A 129 -1.78 -4.71 -17.92
CA ASP A 129 -1.52 -6.07 -18.43
C ASP A 129 -2.04 -6.24 -19.87
N THR A 130 -3.23 -5.72 -20.16
CA THR A 130 -3.81 -5.81 -21.51
C THR A 130 -3.04 -4.95 -22.52
N THR A 131 -2.59 -3.76 -22.11
CA THR A 131 -1.86 -2.83 -22.98
C THR A 131 -0.45 -3.33 -23.28
N THR A 132 0.27 -3.85 -22.28
CA THR A 132 1.61 -4.41 -22.45
C THR A 132 1.62 -5.64 -23.37
N LEU A 133 0.58 -6.49 -23.27
CA LEU A 133 0.38 -7.61 -24.21
C LEU A 133 0.09 -7.12 -25.63
N PHE A 134 -0.76 -6.09 -25.80
CA PHE A 134 -1.07 -5.56 -27.13
C PHE A 134 0.15 -4.90 -27.81
N THR A 135 0.99 -4.18 -27.05
CA THR A 135 2.23 -3.58 -27.57
C THR A 135 3.25 -4.63 -27.98
N SER A 136 3.42 -5.72 -27.23
CA SER A 136 4.36 -6.79 -27.60
C SER A 136 3.94 -7.55 -28.87
N LEU A 137 2.62 -7.75 -29.07
CA LEU A 137 2.06 -8.34 -30.28
C LEU A 137 2.26 -7.45 -31.52
N SER A 138 2.11 -6.13 -31.37
CA SER A 138 2.26 -5.18 -32.47
C SER A 138 3.72 -4.92 -32.87
N ILE A 139 4.67 -4.98 -31.93
CA ILE A 139 6.12 -4.92 -32.24
C ILE A 139 6.57 -6.17 -33.02
N SER A 140 6.01 -7.34 -32.68
CA SER A 140 6.31 -8.60 -33.37
C SER A 140 5.80 -8.60 -34.82
N ALA A 141 4.68 -7.92 -35.10
CA ALA A 141 4.11 -7.81 -36.45
C ALA A 141 4.88 -6.84 -37.37
N VAL A 142 5.57 -5.84 -36.81
CA VAL A 142 6.33 -4.82 -37.58
C VAL A 142 7.72 -5.30 -38.01
N THR A 143 8.27 -6.36 -37.40
CA THR A 143 9.64 -6.82 -37.70
C THR A 143 9.72 -7.77 -38.90
N SER A 144 8.58 -8.19 -39.47
CA SER A 144 8.53 -9.12 -40.61
C SER A 144 8.29 -8.48 -41.97
N GLN A 145 8.65 -7.20 -42.20
CA GLN A 145 8.73 -6.66 -43.56
C GLN A 145 9.76 -5.53 -43.69
N ARG A 146 11.00 -5.87 -44.09
CA ARG A 146 11.81 -5.16 -45.12
C ARG A 146 13.29 -5.55 -45.05
N THR A 147 13.73 -6.35 -46.02
CA THR A 147 15.08 -6.23 -46.60
C THR A 147 14.96 -6.38 -48.12
N PRO A 148 15.03 -5.28 -48.91
CA PRO A 148 15.38 -5.39 -50.31
C PRO A 148 16.89 -5.59 -50.41
N SER A 149 17.29 -6.70 -51.03
CA SER A 149 18.65 -6.99 -51.48
C SER A 149 19.24 -5.80 -52.24
N ARG A 150 20.38 -5.28 -51.79
CA ARG A 150 21.17 -4.31 -52.54
C ARG A 150 22.64 -4.73 -52.54
N SER A 151 23.07 -5.21 -53.69
CA SER A 151 24.45 -5.62 -54.02
C SER A 151 25.45 -4.48 -53.82
N PRO A 152 26.72 -4.78 -53.46
CA PRO A 152 27.76 -3.75 -53.27
C PRO A 152 28.36 -3.30 -54.62
N PRO A 153 28.84 -2.03 -54.74
CA PRO A 153 29.49 -1.54 -55.96
C PRO A 153 30.98 -1.92 -56.01
N PRO A 154 31.61 -1.94 -57.20
CA PRO A 154 33.02 -2.31 -57.35
C PRO A 154 33.95 -1.16 -56.95
N ARG A 155 35.12 -1.52 -56.43
CA ARG A 155 36.20 -0.63 -55.97
C ARG A 155 37.08 -0.21 -57.16
N PRO A 156 37.46 1.07 -57.31
CA PRO A 156 38.43 1.46 -58.33
C PRO A 156 39.86 1.29 -57.82
N SER A 157 40.73 0.78 -58.71
CA SER A 157 42.18 0.69 -58.51
C SER A 157 42.86 1.99 -58.94
N ALA A 158 43.74 2.50 -58.08
CA ALA A 158 44.88 3.33 -58.44
C ALA A 158 45.99 3.08 -57.41
#